data_AF-A0A523AKZ0-F1
#
_entry.id   AF-A0A523AKZ0-F1
#
_cell.length_a   1.000
_cell.length_b   1.000
_cell.length_c   1.000
_cell.angle_alpha   90.00
_cell.angle_beta   90.00
_cell.angle_gamma   90.00
#
_symmetry.space_group_name_H-M   'P 1'
#
loop_
_entity.id
_entity.type
_entity.pdbx_description
1 polymer ?
#
loop_
_entity_poly.entity_id
_entity_poly.type
_entity_poly.pdbx_seq_one_letter_code
_entity_poly.pdbx_strand_id
1 'polypeptide(L)'
;FPVEDLKRSLSNAEKIIVIDRSLSLGHEGNLSIELKSALYGSSANIISMILGLGGRDIPKEFLEKLLEDAILGKESSGFKGVKDFEEVIP
;
A
#
# COMPACT_ATOMS: atom_id res chain seq x y z
N PHE A 1 10.47 5.64 13.60
CA PHE A 1 10.54 5.17 12.20
C PHE A 1 11.98 5.29 11.69
N PRO A 2 12.58 4.29 11.00
CA PRO A 2 14.01 4.27 10.65
C PRO A 2 14.31 4.99 9.32
N VAL A 3 14.33 6.33 9.35
CA VAL A 3 14.39 7.18 8.14
C VAL A 3 15.62 6.89 7.26
N GLU A 4 16.82 6.86 7.84
CA GLU A 4 18.06 6.73 7.08
C GLU A 4 18.21 5.36 6.38
N ASP A 5 17.73 4.30 7.02
CA ASP A 5 17.74 2.96 6.45
C ASP A 5 16.76 2.82 5.29
N LEU A 6 15.59 3.46 5.39
CA LEU A 6 14.60 3.48 4.32
C LEU A 6 15.08 4.28 3.12
N LYS A 7 15.63 5.48 3.33
CA LYS A 7 16.22 6.28 2.23
C LYS A 7 17.30 5.50 1.49
N ARG A 8 18.19 4.84 2.23
CA ARG A 8 19.26 4.02 1.64
C ARG A 8 18.71 2.85 0.85
N SER A 9 17.82 2.06 1.47
CA SER A 9 17.31 0.81 0.89
C SER A 9 16.37 1.04 -0.31
N LEU A 10 15.68 2.19 -0.34
CA LEU A 10 14.67 2.52 -1.36
C LEU A 10 15.17 3.55 -2.38
N SER A 11 16.45 3.92 -2.34
CA SER A 11 17.06 4.97 -3.18
C SER A 11 16.91 4.74 -4.69
N ASN A 12 16.85 3.48 -5.14
CA ASN A 12 16.72 3.12 -6.56
C ASN A 12 15.30 2.68 -6.95
N ALA A 13 14.33 2.77 -6.04
CA ALA A 13 12.96 2.34 -6.31
C ALA A 13 12.21 3.42 -7.09
N GLU A 14 11.74 3.09 -8.30
CA GLU A 14 10.87 3.97 -9.08
C GLU A 14 9.43 3.96 -8.59
N LYS A 15 8.98 2.81 -8.08
CA LYS A 15 7.63 2.58 -7.55
C LYS A 15 7.73 1.84 -6.23
N ILE A 16 6.97 2.27 -5.25
CA ILE A 16 6.92 1.68 -3.91
C ILE A 16 5.46 1.46 -3.55
N ILE A 17 5.09 0.21 -3.28
CA ILE A 17 3.76 -0.13 -2.79
C ILE A 17 3.86 -0.33 -1.29
N VAL A 18 3.02 0.40 -0.54
CA VAL A 18 2.90 0.27 0.91
C VAL A 18 1.61 -0.45 1.21
N ILE A 19 1.69 -1.58 1.92
CA ILE A 19 0.51 -2.34 2.34
C ILE A 19 0.27 -2.08 3.82
N ASP A 20 -0.84 -1.41 4.12
CA ASP A 20 -1.31 -1.14 5.47
C ASP A 20 -2.46 -2.10 5.83
N ARG A 21 -2.36 -2.72 7.02
CA ARG A 21 -3.48 -3.45 7.65
C ARG A 21 -4.25 -2.57 8.65
N SER A 22 -4.04 -1.26 8.59
CA SER A 22 -4.73 -0.25 9.38
C SER A 22 -5.40 0.77 8.47
N LEU A 23 -6.47 1.40 8.98
CA LEU A 23 -7.20 2.45 8.29
C LEU A 23 -7.11 3.74 9.10
N SER A 24 -6.54 4.79 8.50
CA SER A 24 -6.68 6.16 9.00
C SER A 24 -7.84 6.82 8.26
N LEU A 25 -8.85 7.29 8.98
CA LEU A 25 -10.01 7.93 8.34
C LEU A 25 -9.60 9.28 7.72
N GLY A 26 -9.97 9.48 6.45
CA GLY A 26 -9.70 10.70 5.70
C GLY A 26 -8.26 10.86 5.20
N HIS A 27 -7.41 9.85 5.38
CA HIS A 27 -6.02 9.84 4.90
C HIS A 27 -5.64 8.43 4.40
N GLU A 28 -4.38 8.27 4.02
CA GLU A 28 -3.78 6.97 3.69
C GLU A 28 -3.48 6.13 4.94
N GLY A 29 -2.93 4.93 4.73
CA GLY A 29 -2.45 4.10 5.82
C GLY A 29 -1.32 4.76 6.62
N ASN A 30 -1.22 4.42 7.91
CA ASN A 30 -0.25 5.04 8.81
C ASN A 30 1.19 4.84 8.33
N LEU A 31 1.51 3.65 7.81
CA LEU A 31 2.84 3.34 7.31
C LEU A 31 3.16 4.13 6.03
N SER A 32 2.17 4.29 5.15
CA SER A 32 2.34 5.11 3.93
C SER A 32 2.70 6.56 4.27
N ILE A 33 2.02 7.16 5.26
CA ILE A 33 2.27 8.54 5.67
C ILE A 33 3.70 8.71 6.22
N GLU A 34 4.12 7.81 7.12
CA GLU A 34 5.47 7.82 7.68
C GLU A 34 6.54 7.61 6.60
N LEU A 35 6.28 6.71 5.63
CA LEU A 35 7.20 6.46 4.53
C LEU A 35 7.32 7.65 3.59
N LYS A 36 6.20 8.28 3.22
CA LYS A 36 6.18 9.50 2.40
C LYS A 36 6.91 10.65 3.08
N SER A 37 6.77 10.78 4.40
CA SER A 37 7.52 11.76 5.19
C SER A 37 9.04 11.45 5.18
N ALA A 38 9.43 10.19 5.40
CA ALA A 38 10.83 9.78 5.40
C ALA A 38 11.51 9.92 4.03
N LEU A 39 10.75 9.68 2.95
CA LEU A 39 11.22 9.78 1.56
C LEU A 39 10.85 11.13 0.92
N TYR A 40 10.56 12.16 1.71
CA TYR A 40 10.22 13.48 1.18
C TYR A 40 11.33 13.98 0.24
N GLY A 41 10.94 14.39 -0.97
CA GLY A 41 11.85 14.79 -2.06
C GLY A 41 12.30 13.65 -2.98
N SER A 42 11.95 12.39 -2.70
CA SER A 42 12.12 11.29 -3.64
C SER A 42 11.21 11.44 -4.86
N SER A 43 11.68 10.99 -6.03
CA SER A 43 10.88 10.86 -7.25
C SER A 43 10.09 9.56 -7.33
N ALA A 44 10.24 8.67 -6.33
CA ALA A 44 9.54 7.39 -6.30
C ALA A 44 8.02 7.60 -6.23
N ASN A 45 7.27 6.88 -7.06
CA ASN A 45 5.82 6.84 -6.95
C ASN A 45 5.41 5.91 -5.80
N ILE A 46 4.89 6.49 -4.71
CA ILE A 46 4.48 5.76 -3.50
C ILE A 46 2.96 5.54 -3.52
N ILE A 47 2.55 4.28 -3.62
CA ILE A 47 1.16 3.82 -3.71
C ILE A 47 0.75 3.20 -2.37
N SER A 48 -0.26 3.78 -1.72
CA SER A 48 -0.80 3.29 -0.44
C SER A 48 -1.95 2.31 -0.66
N MET A 49 -1.81 1.09 -0.19
CA MET A 49 -2.83 0.04 -0.30
C MET A 49 -3.29 -0.42 1.07
N ILE A 50 -4.58 -0.24 1.37
CA ILE A 50 -5.18 -0.75 2.61
C ILE A 50 -5.77 -2.13 2.32
N LEU A 51 -5.16 -3.17 2.88
CA LEU A 51 -5.50 -4.58 2.64
C LEU A 51 -5.64 -5.35 3.96
N GLY A 52 -6.35 -6.49 3.95
CA GLY A 52 -6.41 -7.39 5.10
C GLY A 52 -7.14 -6.84 6.34
N LEU A 53 -7.96 -5.79 6.19
CA LEU A 53 -8.77 -5.25 7.28
C LEU A 53 -9.70 -6.33 7.87
N GLY A 54 -9.77 -6.38 9.20
CA GLY A 54 -10.60 -7.35 9.92
C GLY A 54 -10.04 -8.77 9.91
N GLY A 55 -8.74 -8.95 9.67
CA GLY A 55 -8.11 -10.27 9.60
C GLY A 55 -8.39 -11.02 8.31
N ARG A 56 -8.86 -10.33 7.27
CA ARG A 56 -9.05 -10.90 5.94
C ARG A 56 -7.71 -11.35 5.36
N ASP A 57 -7.74 -12.49 4.69
CA ASP A 57 -6.58 -13.02 4.01
C ASP A 57 -6.17 -12.14 2.81
N ILE A 58 -4.89 -12.18 2.46
CA ILE A 58 -4.33 -11.50 1.30
C ILE A 58 -3.67 -12.59 0.43
N PRO A 59 -4.42 -13.18 -0.52
CA PRO A 59 -3.91 -14.25 -1.36
C PRO A 59 -2.69 -13.84 -2.18
N LYS A 60 -1.81 -14.80 -2.46
CA LYS A 60 -0.60 -14.58 -3.27
C LYS A 60 -0.96 -14.04 -4.66
N GLU A 61 -1.98 -14.59 -5.28
CA GLU A 61 -2.45 -14.23 -6.62
C GLU A 61 -2.94 -12.78 -6.66
N PHE A 62 -3.51 -12.29 -5.55
CA PHE A 62 -3.90 -10.89 -5.43
C PHE A 62 -2.66 -9.97 -5.39
N LEU A 63 -1.63 -10.33 -4.63
CA LEU A 63 -0.38 -9.57 -4.59
C LEU A 63 0.35 -9.57 -5.94
N GLU A 64 0.35 -10.70 -6.65
CA GLU A 64 0.93 -10.81 -8.00
C GLU A 64 0.23 -9.86 -8.97
N LYS A 65 -1.10 -9.86 -8.97
CA LYS A 65 -1.88 -8.95 -9.81
C LYS A 65 -1.63 -7.48 -9.45
N LEU A 66 -1.61 -7.16 -8.15
CA LEU A 66 -1.34 -5.82 -7.66
C LEU A 66 0.03 -5.30 -8.13
N LEU A 67 1.05 -6.16 -8.10
CA LEU A 67 2.39 -5.83 -8.61
C LEU A 67 2.37 -5.60 -10.12
N GLU A 68 1.69 -6.45 -10.89
CA GLU A 68 1.55 -6.29 -12.34
C GLU A 68 0.86 -4.96 -12.70
N ASP A 69 -0.28 -4.67 -12.06
CA ASP A 69 -1.02 -3.44 -12.30
C ASP A 69 -0.19 -2.20 -11.89
N ALA A 70 0.60 -2.28 -10.81
CA ALA A 70 1.48 -1.21 -10.39
C ALA A 70 2.61 -0.96 -11.41
N ILE A 71 3.23 -2.02 -11.94
CA ILE A 71 4.24 -1.94 -13.00
C ILE A 71 3.65 -1.26 -14.23
N LEU A 72 2.45 -1.69 -14.66
CA LEU A 72 1.72 -1.13 -15.80
C LEU A 72 1.17 0.29 -15.56
N GLY A 73 1.24 0.81 -14.34
CA GLY A 73 0.75 2.15 -14.00
C GLY A 73 -0.77 2.24 -13.91
N LYS A 74 -1.44 1.11 -13.66
CA LYS A 74 -2.90 1.02 -13.51
C LYS A 74 -3.37 1.13 -12.05
N GLU A 75 -2.43 1.14 -11.09
CA GLU A 75 -2.73 1.26 -9.66
C GLU A 75 -2.65 2.69 -9.14
N SER A 76 -3.54 2.99 -8.20
CA SER A 76 -3.59 4.21 -7.41
C SER A 76 -3.82 3.90 -5.93
N SER A 77 -3.46 4.82 -5.04
CA SER A 77 -3.68 4.63 -3.61
C SER A 77 -5.16 4.41 -3.29
N GLY A 78 -5.45 3.47 -2.39
CA GLY A 78 -6.81 3.22 -1.94
C GLY A 78 -6.98 1.94 -1.10
N PHE A 79 -8.23 1.67 -0.76
CA PHE A 79 -8.65 0.39 -0.17
C PHE A 79 -9.03 -0.58 -1.29
N LYS A 80 -8.48 -1.80 -1.25
CA LYS A 80 -8.91 -2.90 -2.14
C LYS A 80 -9.24 -4.14 -1.31
N GLY A 81 -10.49 -4.56 -1.35
CA GLY A 81 -10.90 -5.88 -0.87
C GLY A 81 -10.54 -6.97 -1.88
N VAL A 82 -10.20 -8.16 -1.40
CA VAL A 82 -10.10 -9.39 -2.24
C VAL A 82 -11.50 -9.82 -2.70
N LYS A 83 -12.51 -9.55 -1.88
CA LYS A 83 -13.93 -9.65 -2.20
C LYS A 83 -14.58 -8.31 -1.89
N ASP A 84 -15.58 -7.94 -2.68
CA ASP A 84 -16.51 -6.91 -2.27
C ASP A 84 -17.17 -7.31 -0.95
N PHE A 85 -17.52 -6.32 -0.15
CA PHE A 85 -18.23 -6.56 1.10
C PHE A 85 -19.58 -7.21 0.78
N GLU A 86 -19.71 -8.52 1.02
CA GLU A 86 -20.99 -9.20 1.08
C GLU A 86 -21.51 -9.09 2.51
N GLU A 87 -22.59 -8.32 2.69
CA GLU A 87 -23.34 -8.32 3.93
C GLU A 87 -23.95 -9.71 4.12
N VAL A 88 -23.45 -10.47 5.10
CA VAL A 88 -24.07 -11.73 5.49
C VAL A 88 -25.30 -11.36 6.32
N ILE A 89 -26.42 -11.11 5.65
CA ILE A 89 -27.71 -10.89 6.30
C ILE A 89 -28.13 -12.21 6.98
N PRO A 90 -28.39 -12.22 8.30
CA PRO A 90 -28.90 -13.40 9.02
C PRO A 90 -30.29 -13.86 8.57
#